data_AF-A0A6P5RRX0-F1
#
_entry.id   AF-A0A6P5RRX0-F1
#
_cell.length_a   1.000
_cell.length_b   1.000
_cell.length_c   1.000
_cell.angle_alpha   90.00
_cell.angle_beta   90.00
_cell.angle_gamma   90.00
#
_symmetry.space_group_name_H-M   'P 1'
#
loop_
_entity.id
_entity.type
_entity.pdbx_description
1 polymer ?
#
loop_
_entity_poly.entity_id
_entity_poly.type
_entity_poly.pdbx_seq_one_letter_code
_entity_poly.pdbx_strand_id
1 'polypeptide(L)'
;MHTSSNFCFCLVDGVPSTSSVRSCIKEERSALLSFKQDLKDPSGRLSSWVSLDCCQWEGISYTNHTGQVAKLNLRNPYPYLIYEYDDLMNEDLAWDQLAYNQSCLGGKINPSLLSLKYLNYLDLSYNDFDGIHIPKFFGELKSLRYLNISSASFSGEIPPSIGNLSNLKTMVAA
;
A
#
# COMPACT_ATOMS: atom_id res chain seq x y z
N MET A 1 -19.00 -11.34 14.39
CA MET A 1 -18.84 -12.49 13.48
C MET A 1 -17.52 -12.31 12.73
N HIS A 2 -16.63 -13.31 12.84
CA HIS A 2 -15.27 -13.41 12.29
C HIS A 2 -14.24 -12.33 12.67
N THR A 3 -13.71 -12.42 13.89
CA THR A 3 -12.36 -11.92 14.20
C THR A 3 -11.34 -12.91 13.65
N SER A 4 -10.95 -12.74 12.38
CA SER A 4 -9.76 -13.42 11.87
C SER A 4 -8.55 -12.81 12.55
N SER A 5 -8.02 -13.51 13.54
CA SER A 5 -6.74 -13.18 14.18
C SER A 5 -5.64 -13.24 13.12
N ASN A 6 -5.29 -12.08 12.55
CA ASN A 6 -4.12 -11.95 11.69
C ASN A 6 -2.89 -12.23 12.55
N PHE A 7 -2.34 -13.43 12.44
CA PHE A 7 -1.11 -13.79 13.13
C PHE A 7 0.06 -13.07 12.46
N CYS A 8 0.52 -12.00 13.10
CA CYS A 8 1.80 -11.40 12.82
C CYS A 8 2.84 -12.16 13.65
N PHE A 9 3.39 -13.24 13.08
CA PHE A 9 4.50 -13.97 13.68
C PHE A 9 5.81 -13.27 13.31
N CYS A 10 6.55 -12.90 14.34
CA CYS A 10 7.72 -12.07 14.23
C CYS A 10 8.88 -12.89 14.81
N LEU A 11 9.57 -13.66 13.97
CA LEU A 11 10.73 -14.45 14.41
C LEU A 11 11.89 -13.51 14.67
N VAL A 12 12.35 -13.44 15.92
CA VAL A 12 13.70 -12.97 16.23
C VAL A 12 14.60 -14.19 16.12
N ASP A 13 15.31 -14.31 15.00
CA ASP A 13 16.50 -15.16 14.80
C ASP A 13 16.41 -16.61 15.32
N GLY A 14 15.24 -17.26 15.28
CA GLY A 14 15.10 -18.66 15.72
C GLY A 14 15.39 -18.90 17.21
N VAL A 15 15.40 -17.84 18.03
CA VAL A 15 15.63 -17.93 19.49
C VAL A 15 14.38 -17.42 20.23
N PRO A 16 13.93 -18.09 21.31
CA PRO A 16 12.88 -17.56 22.16
C PRO A 16 13.39 -16.29 22.85
N SER A 17 12.96 -15.12 22.40
CA SER A 17 13.30 -13.86 23.07
C SER A 17 12.40 -13.65 24.28
N THR A 18 12.99 -13.23 25.40
CA THR A 18 12.31 -12.84 26.64
C THR A 18 11.66 -11.44 26.55
N SER A 19 11.57 -10.88 25.34
CA SER A 19 11.06 -9.54 25.04
C SER A 19 9.62 -9.66 24.56
N SER A 20 8.68 -9.00 25.23
CA SER A 20 7.26 -8.94 24.80
C SER A 20 7.02 -8.06 23.56
N VAL A 21 8.08 -7.49 22.97
CA VAL A 21 7.98 -6.62 21.79
C VAL A 21 7.92 -7.48 20.54
N ARG A 22 6.74 -7.59 19.93
CA ARG A 22 6.57 -8.20 18.60
C ARG A 22 7.29 -7.30 17.57
N SER A 23 8.22 -7.86 16.81
CA SER A 23 9.01 -7.11 15.81
C SER A 23 9.01 -7.81 14.46
N CYS A 24 8.45 -7.16 13.45
CA CYS A 24 8.48 -7.59 12.04
C CYS A 24 9.88 -7.93 11.54
N ILE A 25 9.92 -8.72 10.45
CA ILE A 25 11.14 -9.04 9.70
C ILE A 25 11.87 -7.73 9.38
N LYS A 26 13.12 -7.63 9.82
CA LYS A 26 13.90 -6.39 9.81
C LYS A 26 14.05 -5.83 8.40
N GLU A 27 14.26 -6.70 7.42
CA GLU A 27 14.44 -6.36 6.02
C GLU A 27 13.15 -5.79 5.41
N GLU A 28 12.01 -6.43 5.66
CA GLU A 28 10.70 -5.97 5.18
C GLU A 28 10.29 -4.65 5.83
N ARG A 29 10.55 -4.51 7.14
CA ARG A 29 10.36 -3.26 7.86
C ARG A 29 11.19 -2.12 7.28
N SER A 30 12.49 -2.35 7.08
CA SER A 30 13.40 -1.35 6.52
C SER A 30 12.93 -0.93 5.13
N ALA A 31 12.49 -1.90 4.31
CA ALA A 31 11.94 -1.65 3.00
C ALA A 31 10.68 -0.77 3.02
N LEU A 32 9.74 -1.05 3.93
CA LEU A 32 8.52 -0.26 4.11
C LEU A 32 8.82 1.16 4.61
N LEU A 33 9.78 1.33 5.53
CA LEU A 33 10.20 2.66 5.99
C LEU A 33 10.89 3.45 4.88
N SER A 34 11.74 2.82 4.08
CA SER A 34 12.34 3.44 2.89
C SER A 34 11.29 3.79 1.84
N PHE A 35 10.23 2.98 1.72
CA PHE A 35 9.10 3.28 0.84
C PHE A 35 8.32 4.50 1.33
N LYS A 36 7.99 4.54 2.63
CA LYS A 36 7.31 5.67 3.29
C LYS A 36 8.06 6.99 3.14
N GLN A 37 9.39 6.98 3.24
CA GLN A 37 10.21 8.21 3.15
C GLN A 37 10.07 8.95 1.81
N ASP A 38 9.82 8.21 0.71
CA ASP A 38 9.69 8.78 -0.63
C ASP A 38 8.25 9.18 -0.99
N LEU A 39 7.27 8.81 -0.15
CA LEU A 39 5.87 9.17 -0.34
C LEU A 39 5.57 10.55 0.24
N LYS A 40 4.71 11.30 -0.46
CA LYS A 40 4.00 12.46 0.11
C LYS A 40 2.73 11.94 0.79
N ASP A 41 2.56 12.26 2.07
CA ASP A 41 1.40 11.86 2.89
C ASP A 41 0.91 13.04 3.74
N PRO A 42 0.17 14.00 3.13
CA PRO A 42 -0.24 15.23 3.82
C PRO A 42 -1.19 15.00 5.00
N SER A 43 -2.04 13.97 4.94
CA SER A 43 -2.98 13.62 6.02
C SER A 43 -2.41 12.69 7.09
N GLY A 44 -1.19 12.19 6.94
CA GLY A 44 -0.57 11.28 7.91
C GLY A 44 -1.22 9.88 7.96
N ARG A 45 -1.72 9.37 6.83
CA ARG A 45 -2.27 8.01 6.70
C ARG A 45 -1.27 6.91 7.06
N LEU A 46 0.03 7.20 6.97
CA LEU A 46 1.12 6.29 7.32
C LEU A 46 1.68 6.58 8.73
N SER A 47 0.98 7.35 9.55
CA SER A 47 1.44 7.75 10.90
C SER A 47 1.69 6.56 11.83
N SER A 48 0.96 5.46 11.67
CA SER A 48 1.18 4.24 12.45
C SER A 48 2.54 3.56 12.16
N TRP A 49 3.19 3.88 11.04
CA TRP A 49 4.46 3.27 10.61
C TRP A 49 5.67 3.91 11.29
N VAL A 50 5.78 3.75 12.61
CA VAL A 50 6.83 4.37 13.43
C VAL A 50 7.46 3.42 14.45
N SER A 51 6.73 2.39 14.88
CA SER A 51 7.14 1.48 15.96
C SER A 51 8.05 0.34 15.48
N LEU A 52 8.59 -0.42 16.45
CA LEU A 52 9.20 -1.73 16.20
C LEU A 52 8.13 -2.80 15.86
N ASP A 53 6.91 -2.61 16.35
CA ASP A 53 5.78 -3.50 16.13
C ASP A 53 5.01 -3.15 14.86
N CYS A 54 5.50 -3.64 13.71
CA CYS A 54 4.80 -3.44 12.44
C CYS A 54 3.41 -4.09 12.39
N CYS A 55 3.05 -4.95 13.35
CA CYS A 55 1.75 -5.62 13.34
C CYS A 55 0.58 -4.65 13.56
N GLN A 56 0.88 -3.45 14.07
CA GLN A 56 -0.08 -2.36 14.25
C GLN A 56 -0.06 -1.36 13.08
N TRP A 57 0.72 -1.62 12.03
CA TRP A 57 0.77 -0.72 10.89
C TRP A 57 -0.47 -0.87 10.03
N GLU A 58 -1.20 0.23 9.88
CA GLU A 58 -2.38 0.28 9.03
C GLU A 58 -2.01 0.04 7.56
N GLY A 59 -2.92 -0.62 6.85
CA GLY A 59 -2.73 -0.97 5.44
C GLY A 59 -1.81 -2.17 5.20
N ILE A 60 -1.25 -2.81 6.23
CA ILE A 60 -0.38 -3.97 6.06
C ILE A 60 -1.06 -5.23 6.57
N SER A 61 -0.97 -6.32 5.80
CA SER A 61 -1.34 -7.65 6.28
C SER A 61 -0.24 -8.65 6.00
N TYR A 62 -0.14 -9.64 6.88
CA TYR A 62 0.93 -10.63 6.89
C TYR A 62 0.41 -12.01 6.48
N THR A 63 1.33 -12.88 6.08
CA THR A 63 1.05 -14.30 5.85
C THR A 63 0.77 -15.02 7.18
N ASN A 64 -0.31 -15.80 7.25
CA ASN A 64 -0.81 -16.41 8.50
C ASN A 64 0.17 -17.38 9.20
N HIS A 65 1.17 -17.91 8.49
CA HIS A 65 2.07 -18.95 9.02
C HIS A 65 3.50 -18.46 9.26
N THR A 66 3.94 -17.46 8.50
CA THR A 66 5.35 -17.11 8.36
C THR A 66 5.63 -15.64 8.61
N GLY A 67 4.59 -14.80 8.72
CA GLY A 67 4.71 -13.41 9.16
C GLY A 67 5.34 -12.46 8.15
N GLN A 68 5.58 -12.88 6.91
CA GLN A 68 6.01 -11.96 5.85
C GLN A 68 4.87 -11.07 5.38
N VAL A 69 5.20 -9.87 4.91
CA VAL A 69 4.24 -8.93 4.33
C VAL A 69 3.59 -9.54 3.09
N ALA A 70 2.27 -9.73 3.16
CA ALA A 70 1.46 -10.34 2.11
C ALA A 70 0.66 -9.29 1.35
N LYS A 71 0.17 -8.26 2.05
CA LYS A 71 -0.71 -7.23 1.47
C LYS A 71 -0.25 -5.85 1.90
N LEU A 72 -0.23 -4.94 0.93
CA LEU A 72 -0.05 -3.51 1.13
C LEU A 72 -1.26 -2.79 0.50
N ASN A 73 -2.16 -2.31 1.34
CA ASN A 73 -3.35 -1.56 0.96
C ASN A 73 -3.19 -0.09 1.37
N LEU A 74 -2.92 0.75 0.38
CA LEU A 74 -2.78 2.19 0.50
C LEU A 74 -3.84 2.91 -0.33
N ARG A 75 -4.97 2.25 -0.62
CA ARG A 75 -6.14 2.89 -1.21
C ARG A 75 -6.59 4.08 -0.37
N ASN A 76 -6.85 5.23 -1.00
CA ASN A 76 -7.44 6.37 -0.30
C ASN A 76 -8.78 5.97 0.35
N PRO A 77 -8.95 6.17 1.67
CA PRO A 77 -10.15 5.73 2.37
C PRO A 77 -11.39 6.57 2.05
N TYR A 78 -11.20 7.77 1.49
CA TYR A 78 -12.30 8.67 1.14
C TYR A 78 -12.89 8.34 -0.24
N PRO A 79 -14.20 8.51 -0.43
CA PRO A 79 -14.84 8.28 -1.71
C PRO A 79 -14.33 9.29 -2.75
N TYR A 80 -14.03 8.80 -3.94
CA TYR A 80 -13.81 9.66 -5.10
C TYR A 80 -15.16 10.00 -5.70
N LEU A 81 -15.52 11.28 -5.62
CA LEU A 81 -16.80 11.78 -6.07
C LEU A 81 -16.61 12.43 -7.44
N ILE A 82 -17.30 11.89 -8.45
CA ILE A 82 -17.37 12.45 -9.80
C ILE A 82 -18.70 13.19 -9.86
N TYR A 83 -18.67 14.51 -9.68
CA TYR A 83 -19.88 15.31 -9.66
C TYR A 83 -20.40 15.62 -11.07
N GLU A 84 -21.71 15.61 -11.23
CA GLU A 84 -22.37 16.49 -12.19
C GLU A 84 -22.41 17.91 -11.61
N TYR A 85 -22.21 18.90 -12.48
CA TYR A 85 -21.97 20.31 -12.12
C TYR A 85 -23.08 20.94 -11.24
N ASP A 86 -24.28 20.36 -11.22
CA ASP A 86 -25.43 20.84 -10.43
C ASP A 86 -25.36 20.46 -8.94
N ASP A 87 -24.56 19.46 -8.53
CA ASP A 87 -24.46 18.99 -7.12
C ASP A 87 -23.47 19.81 -6.27
N LEU A 88 -22.76 20.77 -6.87
CA LEU A 88 -21.68 21.56 -6.25
C LEU A 88 -22.15 22.50 -5.12
N MET A 89 -23.46 22.58 -4.85
CA MET A 89 -24.04 23.38 -3.77
C MET A 89 -24.29 22.58 -2.48
N ASN A 90 -23.92 21.30 -2.42
CA ASN A 90 -24.04 20.49 -1.21
C ASN A 90 -22.76 20.58 -0.35
N GLU A 91 -22.87 21.19 0.83
CA GLU A 91 -21.75 21.34 1.76
C GLU A 91 -21.15 20.00 2.23
N ASP A 92 -21.98 18.96 2.41
CA ASP A 92 -21.50 17.64 2.84
C ASP A 92 -20.59 17.01 1.78
N LEU A 93 -20.94 17.17 0.50
CA LEU A 93 -20.12 16.67 -0.63
C LEU A 93 -18.80 17.46 -0.78
N ALA A 94 -18.82 18.76 -0.52
CA ALA A 94 -17.61 19.58 -0.55
C ALA A 94 -16.56 19.12 0.48
N TRP A 95 -17.00 18.71 1.68
CA TRP A 95 -16.12 18.15 2.71
C TRP A 95 -15.50 16.82 2.28
N ASP A 96 -16.27 15.92 1.66
CA ASP A 96 -15.76 14.64 1.17
C ASP A 96 -14.69 14.83 0.08
N GLN A 97 -14.90 15.79 -0.84
CA GLN A 97 -13.90 16.12 -1.86
C GLN A 97 -12.62 16.69 -1.25
N LEU A 98 -12.75 17.58 -0.26
CA LEU A 98 -11.60 18.15 0.44
C LEU A 98 -10.83 17.05 1.18
N ALA A 99 -11.53 16.17 1.89
CA ALA A 99 -10.94 15.04 2.59
C ALA A 99 -10.22 14.09 1.62
N TYR A 100 -10.86 13.75 0.50
CA TYR A 100 -10.24 12.97 -0.57
C TYR A 100 -8.91 13.60 -1.02
N ASN A 101 -8.93 14.88 -1.42
CA ASN A 101 -7.77 15.59 -1.94
C ASN A 101 -6.64 15.69 -0.91
N GLN A 102 -6.97 15.95 0.36
CA GLN A 102 -6.00 16.04 1.45
C GLN A 102 -5.44 14.67 1.87
N SER A 103 -6.11 13.58 1.50
CA SER A 103 -5.70 12.22 1.82
C SER A 103 -5.04 11.45 0.68
N CYS A 104 -4.90 12.06 -0.49
CA CYS A 104 -4.13 11.47 -1.58
C CYS A 104 -2.67 11.28 -1.17
N LEU A 105 -2.18 10.05 -1.27
CA LEU A 105 -0.74 9.79 -1.28
C LEU A 105 -0.17 10.22 -2.63
N GLY A 106 1.08 10.65 -2.64
CA GLY A 106 1.80 10.99 -3.86
C GLY A 106 3.30 10.81 -3.70
N GLY A 107 4.08 11.56 -4.48
CA GLY A 107 5.54 11.46 -4.44
C GLY A 107 6.06 10.26 -5.24
N LYS A 108 7.18 9.69 -4.81
CA LYS A 108 7.88 8.65 -5.57
C LYS A 108 7.58 7.27 -5.02
N ILE A 109 7.37 6.32 -5.93
CA ILE A 109 7.26 4.91 -5.60
C ILE A 109 8.65 4.27 -5.55
N ASN A 110 9.13 4.00 -4.34
CA ASN A 110 10.48 3.47 -4.11
C ASN A 110 10.58 1.96 -4.45
N PRO A 111 11.65 1.50 -5.13
CA PRO A 111 11.88 0.09 -5.44
C PRO A 111 12.17 -0.80 -4.22
N SER A 112 12.26 -0.25 -3.00
CA SER A 112 12.38 -1.03 -1.77
C SER A 112 11.28 -2.09 -1.60
N LEU A 113 10.11 -1.89 -2.22
CA LEU A 113 9.04 -2.89 -2.30
C LEU A 113 9.50 -4.25 -2.88
N LEU A 114 10.58 -4.28 -3.68
CA LEU A 114 11.18 -5.52 -4.17
C LEU A 114 11.70 -6.44 -3.05
N SER A 115 11.92 -5.91 -1.85
CA SER A 115 12.29 -6.70 -0.67
C SER A 115 11.11 -7.49 -0.09
N LEU A 116 9.87 -7.13 -0.41
CA LEU A 116 8.66 -7.81 0.07
C LEU A 116 8.34 -9.03 -0.81
N LYS A 117 9.11 -10.11 -0.63
CA LYS A 117 9.09 -11.28 -1.54
C LYS A 117 7.75 -12.01 -1.61
N TYR A 118 6.90 -11.84 -0.60
CA TYR A 118 5.59 -12.49 -0.49
C TYR A 118 4.42 -11.55 -0.77
N LEU A 119 4.70 -10.30 -1.18
CA LEU A 119 3.69 -9.32 -1.51
C LEU A 119 2.83 -9.83 -2.67
N ASN A 120 1.58 -10.14 -2.36
CA ASN A 120 0.61 -10.70 -3.31
C ASN A 120 -0.56 -9.74 -3.60
N TYR A 121 -0.70 -8.68 -2.80
CA TYR A 121 -1.72 -7.66 -2.96
C TYR A 121 -1.09 -6.27 -2.82
N LEU A 122 -1.19 -5.45 -3.86
CA LEU A 122 -0.81 -4.04 -3.82
C LEU A 122 -1.97 -3.18 -4.32
N ASP A 123 -2.45 -2.29 -3.47
CA ASP A 123 -3.50 -1.33 -3.81
C ASP A 123 -3.02 0.09 -3.54
N LEU A 124 -2.85 0.86 -4.62
CA LEU A 124 -2.46 2.27 -4.63
C LEU A 124 -3.60 3.14 -5.19
N SER A 125 -4.81 2.59 -5.32
CA SER A 125 -5.89 3.27 -6.00
C SER A 125 -6.37 4.54 -5.29
N TYR A 126 -6.96 5.46 -6.06
CA TYR A 126 -7.57 6.69 -5.52
C TYR A 126 -6.58 7.65 -4.84
N ASN A 127 -5.33 7.63 -5.28
CA ASN A 127 -4.28 8.53 -4.81
C ASN A 127 -3.92 9.55 -5.90
N ASP A 128 -2.87 10.34 -5.70
CA ASP A 128 -2.39 11.28 -6.70
C ASP A 128 -0.86 11.23 -6.80
N PHE A 129 -0.38 10.39 -7.70
CA PHE A 129 1.05 10.27 -7.98
C PHE A 129 1.55 11.28 -9.02
N ASP A 130 0.86 12.42 -9.20
CA ASP A 130 1.37 13.61 -9.88
C ASP A 130 1.86 13.34 -11.32
N GLY A 131 1.15 12.46 -12.04
CA GLY A 131 1.45 12.15 -13.43
C GLY A 131 2.74 11.34 -13.63
N ILE A 132 3.33 10.71 -12.61
CA ILE A 132 4.51 9.87 -12.83
C ILE A 132 4.16 8.61 -13.64
N HIS A 133 5.15 8.05 -14.34
CA HIS A 133 4.99 6.76 -15.00
C HIS A 133 4.86 5.60 -14.00
N ILE A 134 4.09 4.58 -14.37
CA ILE A 134 4.00 3.32 -13.62
C ILE A 134 5.42 2.71 -13.51
N PRO A 135 5.93 2.39 -12.30
CA PRO A 135 7.28 1.89 -12.14
C PRO A 135 7.49 0.53 -12.81
N LYS A 136 8.51 0.43 -13.68
CA LYS A 136 8.85 -0.82 -14.39
C LYS A 136 9.13 -1.99 -13.45
N PHE A 137 9.68 -1.71 -12.27
CA PHE A 137 10.02 -2.73 -11.27
C PHE A 137 8.79 -3.46 -10.71
N PHE A 138 7.56 -2.94 -10.91
CA PHE A 138 6.35 -3.71 -10.56
C PHE A 138 6.34 -5.08 -11.23
N GLY A 139 6.93 -5.21 -12.42
CA GLY A 139 7.12 -6.48 -13.14
C GLY A 139 8.05 -7.49 -12.46
N GLU A 140 8.75 -7.10 -11.40
CA GLU A 140 9.68 -7.94 -10.63
C GLU A 140 9.04 -8.48 -9.34
N LEU A 141 7.84 -8.01 -8.96
CA LEU A 141 7.08 -8.49 -7.80
C LEU A 141 6.43 -9.86 -8.10
N LYS A 142 7.24 -10.92 -8.21
CA LYS A 142 6.81 -12.24 -8.73
C LYS A 142 5.66 -12.90 -7.97
N SER A 143 5.43 -12.54 -6.72
CA SER A 143 4.33 -13.07 -5.90
C SER A 143 3.01 -12.31 -6.08
N LEU A 144 3.01 -11.19 -6.81
CA LEU A 144 1.85 -10.32 -6.98
C LEU A 144 0.71 -11.07 -7.68
N ARG A 145 -0.47 -11.04 -7.06
CA ARG A 145 -1.73 -11.62 -7.57
C ARG A 145 -2.78 -10.57 -7.86
N TYR A 146 -2.75 -9.48 -7.10
CA TYR A 146 -3.64 -8.34 -7.25
C TYR A 146 -2.84 -7.04 -7.30
N LEU A 147 -3.08 -6.23 -8.33
CA LEU A 147 -2.54 -4.88 -8.48
C LEU A 147 -3.67 -3.93 -8.80
N ASN A 148 -3.86 -2.89 -7.98
CA ASN A 148 -4.77 -1.81 -8.28
C ASN A 148 -4.03 -0.47 -8.26
N ILE A 149 -4.01 0.19 -9.42
CA ILE A 149 -3.39 1.50 -9.66
C ILE A 149 -4.38 2.47 -10.32
N SER A 150 -5.68 2.15 -10.26
CA SER A 150 -6.73 3.01 -10.82
C SER A 150 -6.92 4.29 -10.04
N SER A 151 -7.32 5.36 -10.73
CA SER A 151 -7.60 6.67 -10.17
C SER A 151 -6.44 7.18 -9.32
N ALA A 152 -5.21 6.94 -9.77
CA ALA A 152 -3.98 7.23 -9.02
C ALA A 152 -3.09 8.27 -9.71
N SER A 153 -3.58 8.92 -10.77
CA SER A 153 -2.86 9.90 -11.59
C SER A 153 -1.52 9.39 -12.16
N PHE A 154 -1.40 8.10 -12.49
CA PHE A 154 -0.24 7.64 -13.28
C PHE A 154 -0.37 8.09 -14.73
N SER A 155 0.76 8.34 -15.39
CA SER A 155 0.79 8.71 -16.82
C SER A 155 1.54 7.70 -17.69
N GLY A 156 1.35 7.85 -18.99
CA GLY A 156 1.95 6.99 -20.01
C GLY A 156 1.33 5.59 -20.06
N GLU A 157 2.05 4.68 -20.71
CA GLU A 157 1.56 3.32 -20.96
C GLU A 157 1.85 2.38 -19.79
N ILE A 158 1.06 1.30 -19.69
CA ILE A 158 1.36 0.19 -18.80
C ILE A 158 2.70 -0.45 -19.25
N PRO A 159 3.73 -0.51 -18.38
CA PRO A 159 5.02 -1.06 -18.76
C PRO A 159 4.92 -2.52 -19.20
N PRO A 160 5.58 -2.93 -20.30
CA PRO A 160 5.60 -4.33 -20.73
C PRO A 160 6.14 -5.31 -19.66
N SER A 161 6.94 -4.81 -18.72
CA SER A 161 7.44 -5.60 -17.59
C SER A 161 6.33 -6.15 -16.70
N ILE A 162 5.15 -5.54 -16.68
CA ILE A 162 3.96 -6.10 -15.99
C ILE A 162 3.60 -7.48 -16.56
N GLY A 163 3.86 -7.73 -17.85
CA GLY A 163 3.70 -9.05 -18.48
C GLY A 163 4.59 -10.14 -17.87
N ASN A 164 5.63 -9.78 -17.10
CA ASN A 164 6.49 -10.74 -16.40
C ASN A 164 5.89 -11.25 -15.08
N LEU A 165 4.68 -10.82 -14.70
CA LEU A 165 3.99 -11.21 -13.48
C LEU A 165 3.11 -12.45 -13.70
N SER A 166 3.74 -13.62 -13.78
CA SER A 166 3.07 -14.90 -14.06
C SER A 166 1.99 -15.30 -13.04
N ASN A 167 2.01 -14.74 -11.84
CA ASN A 167 1.03 -15.00 -10.78
C ASN A 167 -0.13 -13.99 -10.75
N LEU A 168 -0.07 -12.92 -11.53
CA LEU A 168 -1.08 -11.86 -11.53
C LEU A 168 -2.43 -12.42 -11.99
N LYS A 169 -3.48 -12.16 -11.22
CA LYS A 169 -4.85 -12.60 -11.49
C LYS A 169 -5.78 -11.43 -11.77
N THR A 170 -5.56 -10.32 -11.10
CA THR A 170 -6.36 -9.11 -11.25
C THR A 170 -5.44 -7.92 -11.33
N MET A 171 -5.66 -7.12 -12.38
CA MET A 171 -5.07 -5.80 -12.52
C MET A 171 -6.20 -4.82 -12.80
N VAL A 172 -6.22 -3.72 -12.05
CA VAL A 172 -7.13 -2.60 -12.29
C VAL A 172 -6.28 -1.36 -12.54
N ALA A 173 -6.43 -0.79 -13.72
CA ALA A 173 -5.75 0.41 -14.18
C ALA A 173 -6.75 1.25 -14.98
N ALA A 174 -6.83 2.55 -14.66
CA ALA A 174 -7.61 3.58 -15.35
C ALA A 174 -7.25 4.92 -14.70
#